data_AF-A0A7V3ULQ0-F1
#
_entry.id   AF-A0A7V3ULQ0-F1
#
_cell.length_a   1.000
_cell.length_b   1.000
_cell.length_c   1.000
_cell.angle_alpha   90.00
_cell.angle_beta   90.00
_cell.angle_gamma   90.00
#
_symmetry.space_group_name_H-M   'P 1'
#
loop_
_entity.id
_entity.type
_entity.pdbx_description
1 polymer ?
#
loop_
_entity_poly.entity_id
_entity_poly.type
_entity_poly.pdbx_seq_one_letter_code
_entity_poly.pdbx_strand_id
1 'polypeptide(L)'
;MTRWILAIKSGFIKGVQALTLLAVFLTLVSMLDGPIRELEGYLKPYQLRLLGGTLAMAGLGFALMMEGVLGLFIARRPSKSEGFTVQAMKQAWRSGAWLRNPQWRRRFITVAGGVLMIFGIFSSFFVIGPPWVKLLGGGAMLYILACLIWAFWHA
;
A
#
# COMPACT_ATOMS: atom_id res chain seq x y z
N MET A 1 -3.24 -48.28 -2.88
CA MET A 1 -3.41 -47.96 -1.44
C MET A 1 -2.36 -46.98 -0.92
N THR A 2 -1.08 -47.07 -1.31
CA THR A 2 0.03 -46.20 -0.85
C THR A 2 -0.10 -44.71 -1.17
N ARG A 3 -0.75 -44.31 -2.29
CA ARG A 3 -0.92 -42.88 -2.65
C ARG A 3 -1.79 -42.08 -1.66
N TRP A 4 -2.80 -42.71 -1.06
CA TRP A 4 -3.71 -42.02 -0.12
C TRP A 4 -3.03 -41.69 1.23
N ILE A 5 -2.12 -42.56 1.68
CA ILE A 5 -1.37 -42.36 2.94
C ILE A 5 -0.38 -41.20 2.81
N LEU A 6 0.26 -41.04 1.65
CA LEU A 6 1.17 -39.91 1.39
C LEU A 6 0.45 -38.57 1.35
N ALA A 7 -0.76 -38.51 0.78
CA ALA A 7 -1.57 -37.30 0.74
C ALA A 7 -1.94 -36.81 2.16
N ILE A 8 -2.39 -37.72 3.03
CA ILE A 8 -2.73 -37.42 4.43
C ILE A 8 -1.51 -36.90 5.21
N LYS A 9 -0.35 -37.57 5.08
CA LYS A 9 0.89 -37.13 5.75
C LYS A 9 1.31 -35.72 5.30
N SER A 10 1.20 -35.42 4.02
CA SER A 10 1.58 -34.10 3.49
C SER A 10 0.65 -32.98 3.99
N GLY A 11 -0.65 -33.23 4.11
CA GLY A 11 -1.61 -32.28 4.67
C GLY A 11 -1.38 -32.04 6.16
N PHE A 12 -1.09 -33.11 6.91
CA PHE A 12 -0.80 -33.02 8.34
C PHE A 12 0.47 -32.19 8.62
N ILE A 13 1.55 -32.42 7.87
CA ILE A 13 2.81 -31.66 8.03
C ILE A 13 2.57 -30.17 7.75
N LYS A 14 1.85 -29.82 6.67
CA LYS A 14 1.52 -28.42 6.35
C LYS A 14 0.65 -27.78 7.43
N GLY A 15 -0.30 -28.53 7.99
CA GLY A 15 -1.15 -28.06 9.09
C GLY A 15 -0.35 -27.74 10.35
N VAL A 16 0.55 -28.64 10.75
CA VAL A 16 1.43 -28.42 11.92
C VAL A 16 2.36 -27.23 11.69
N GLN A 17 2.94 -27.10 10.48
CA GLN A 17 3.77 -25.94 10.13
C GLN A 17 2.99 -24.62 10.24
N ALA A 18 1.79 -24.56 9.67
CA ALA A 18 0.94 -23.37 9.75
C ALA A 18 0.61 -22.99 11.20
N LEU A 19 0.30 -23.98 12.05
CA LEU A 19 0.05 -23.77 13.48
C LEU A 19 1.29 -23.26 14.22
N THR A 20 2.47 -23.82 13.95
CA THR A 20 3.72 -23.35 14.59
C THR A 20 4.06 -21.93 14.17
N LEU A 21 3.91 -21.58 12.89
CA LEU A 21 4.14 -20.21 12.40
C LEU A 21 3.16 -19.23 13.02
N LEU A 22 1.88 -19.62 13.13
CA LEU A 22 0.86 -18.81 13.80
C LEU A 22 1.20 -18.59 15.28
N ALA A 23 1.61 -19.63 16.00
CA ALA A 23 1.99 -19.52 17.41
C ALA A 23 3.21 -18.61 17.62
N VAL A 24 4.25 -18.75 16.79
CA VAL A 24 5.42 -17.86 16.81
C VAL A 24 5.01 -16.42 16.50
N PHE A 25 4.16 -16.22 15.49
CA PHE A 25 3.65 -14.89 15.13
C PHE A 25 2.88 -14.25 16.29
N LEU A 26 1.96 -14.99 16.93
CA LEU A 26 1.22 -14.49 18.09
C LEU A 26 2.12 -14.17 19.29
N THR A 27 3.17 -14.98 19.50
CA THR A 27 4.16 -14.73 20.56
C THR A 27 4.94 -13.44 20.27
N LEU A 28 5.40 -13.24 19.03
CA LEU A 28 6.06 -12.01 18.62
C LEU A 28 5.15 -10.78 18.76
N VAL A 29 3.88 -10.91 18.38
CA VAL A 29 2.88 -9.84 18.58
C VAL A 29 2.72 -9.52 20.06
N SER A 30 2.62 -10.53 20.93
CA SER A 30 2.50 -10.32 22.37
C SER A 30 3.73 -9.68 23.00
N MET A 31 4.94 -9.95 22.49
CA MET A 31 6.17 -9.27 22.91
C MET A 31 6.17 -7.79 22.52
N LEU A 32 5.53 -7.45 21.39
CA LEU A 32 5.43 -6.08 20.91
C LEU A 32 4.32 -5.27 21.60
N ASP A 33 3.36 -5.92 22.27
CA ASP A 33 2.25 -5.22 22.93
C ASP A 33 2.72 -4.22 23.99
N GLY A 34 3.76 -4.55 24.77
CA GLY A 34 4.30 -3.65 25.80
C GLY A 34 4.81 -2.34 25.20
N PRO A 35 5.82 -2.38 24.31
CA PRO A 35 6.33 -1.21 23.62
C PRO A 35 5.24 -0.42 22.86
N ILE A 36 4.30 -1.11 22.20
CA ILE A 36 3.21 -0.45 21.46
C ILE A 36 2.30 0.34 22.40
N ARG A 37 1.95 -0.21 23.57
CA ARG A 37 1.12 0.49 24.56
C ARG A 37 1.83 1.72 25.12
N GLU A 38 3.13 1.63 25.34
CA GLU A 38 3.94 2.77 25.80
C GLU A 38 3.93 3.89 24.75
N LEU A 39 4.22 3.55 23.48
CA LEU A 39 4.10 4.46 22.33
C LEU A 39 2.70 5.07 22.21
N GLU A 40 1.64 4.27 22.41
CA GLU A 40 0.26 4.73 22.36
C GLU A 40 -0.04 5.74 23.47
N GLY A 41 0.52 5.54 24.67
CA GLY A 41 0.48 6.53 25.75
C GLY A 41 1.09 7.87 25.35
N TYR A 42 2.26 7.85 24.69
CA TYR A 42 2.93 9.05 24.19
C TYR A 42 2.19 9.72 23.01
N LEU A 43 1.55 8.92 22.15
CA LEU A 43 0.86 9.39 20.96
C LEU A 43 -0.56 9.89 21.25
N LYS A 44 -1.18 9.47 22.35
CA LYS A 44 -2.55 9.83 22.74
C LYS A 44 -2.85 11.35 22.66
N PRO A 45 -2.02 12.26 23.20
CA PRO A 45 -2.28 13.71 23.06
C PRO A 45 -2.18 14.22 21.62
N TYR A 46 -1.46 13.52 20.75
CA TYR A 46 -1.28 13.88 19.34
C TYR A 46 -2.24 13.15 18.40
N GLN A 47 -3.03 12.18 18.87
CA GLN A 47 -3.91 11.36 18.02
C GLN A 47 -4.85 12.22 17.17
N LEU A 48 -5.46 13.27 17.74
CA LEU A 48 -6.35 14.15 16.98
C LEU A 48 -5.61 14.91 15.87
N ARG A 49 -4.37 15.36 16.14
CA ARG A 49 -3.54 16.05 15.14
C ARG A 49 -3.07 15.09 14.05
N LEU A 50 -2.70 13.87 14.42
CA LEU A 50 -2.31 12.81 13.49
C LEU A 50 -3.50 12.39 12.61
N LEU A 51 -4.69 12.25 13.20
CA LEU A 51 -5.92 11.97 12.45
C LEU A 51 -6.25 13.12 11.49
N GLY A 52 -6.14 14.36 11.95
CA GLY A 52 -6.30 15.53 11.08
C GLY A 52 -5.30 15.54 9.92
N GLY A 53 -4.02 15.23 10.19
CA GLY A 53 -2.98 15.15 9.18
C GLY A 53 -3.21 14.04 8.16
N THR A 54 -3.62 12.85 8.60
CA THR A 54 -3.93 11.71 7.70
C THR A 54 -5.16 11.98 6.85
N LEU A 55 -6.21 12.58 7.41
CA LEU A 55 -7.38 13.04 6.65
C LEU A 55 -7.03 14.14 5.65
N ALA A 56 -6.20 15.11 6.03
CA ALA A 56 -5.71 16.14 5.12
C ALA A 56 -4.90 15.54 3.97
N MET A 57 -4.04 14.57 4.25
CA MET A 57 -3.25 13.85 3.23
C MET A 57 -4.14 13.03 2.30
N ALA A 58 -5.14 12.33 2.83
CA ALA A 58 -6.13 11.60 2.03
C ALA A 58 -6.94 12.55 1.14
N GLY A 59 -7.40 13.68 1.70
CA GLY A 59 -8.12 14.72 0.97
C GLY A 59 -7.28 15.36 -0.13
N LEU A 60 -6.00 15.62 0.13
CA LEU A 60 -5.06 16.13 -0.87
C LEU A 60 -4.83 15.11 -1.99
N GLY A 61 -4.67 13.83 -1.64
CA GLY A 61 -4.54 12.75 -2.62
C GLY A 61 -5.78 12.65 -3.51
N PHE A 62 -6.96 12.73 -2.91
CA PHE A 62 -8.23 12.77 -3.62
C PHE A 62 -8.33 13.98 -4.56
N ALA A 63 -7.99 15.18 -4.10
CA ALA A 63 -8.02 16.39 -4.91
C ALA A 63 -7.10 16.30 -6.13
N LEU A 64 -5.85 15.84 -5.94
CA LEU A 64 -4.89 15.60 -7.04
C LEU A 64 -5.40 14.55 -8.02
N MET A 65 -5.99 13.47 -7.51
CA MET A 65 -6.59 12.43 -8.34
C MET A 65 -7.72 13.01 -9.20
N MET A 66 -8.62 13.78 -8.59
CA MET A 66 -9.76 14.42 -9.27
C MET A 66 -9.31 15.44 -10.31
N GLU A 67 -8.29 16.26 -10.02
CA GLU A 67 -7.72 17.22 -10.97
C GLU A 67 -7.20 16.51 -12.23
N GLY A 68 -6.42 15.43 -12.05
CA GLY A 68 -5.90 14.69 -13.18
C GLY A 68 -6.97 13.91 -13.95
N VAL A 69 -7.98 13.37 -13.26
CA VAL A 69 -9.15 12.71 -13.89
C VAL A 69 -9.96 13.71 -14.72
N LEU A 70 -10.32 14.87 -14.17
CA LEU A 70 -10.99 15.95 -14.89
C LEU A 70 -10.16 16.39 -16.11
N GLY A 71 -8.85 16.55 -15.93
CA GLY A 71 -7.93 16.86 -17.00
C GLY A 71 -7.86 15.82 -18.11
N LEU A 72 -8.10 14.53 -17.80
CA LEU A 72 -8.19 13.44 -18.78
C LEU A 72 -9.55 13.42 -19.49
N PHE A 73 -10.65 13.69 -18.77
CA PHE A 73 -11.98 13.77 -19.35
C PHE A 73 -12.12 14.94 -20.33
N ILE A 74 -11.61 16.12 -19.95
CA ILE A 74 -11.63 17.31 -20.82
C ILE A 74 -10.71 17.13 -22.04
N ALA A 75 -9.59 16.41 -21.89
CA ALA A 75 -8.63 16.19 -22.96
C ALA A 75 -8.99 15.02 -23.91
N ARG A 76 -10.18 14.40 -23.79
CA ARG A 76 -10.59 13.30 -24.67
C ARG A 76 -10.78 13.78 -26.12
N ARG A 77 -9.69 13.69 -26.90
CA ARG A 77 -9.80 13.14 -28.26
C ARG A 77 -9.61 11.62 -28.16
N PRO A 78 -10.44 10.79 -28.81
CA PRO A 78 -10.26 9.34 -28.81
C PRO A 78 -8.98 9.00 -29.57
N SER A 79 -7.85 8.95 -28.85
CA SER A 79 -6.62 8.33 -29.33
C SER A 79 -6.89 6.84 -29.43
N LYS A 80 -6.78 6.29 -30.66
CA LYS A 80 -6.92 4.86 -30.92
C LYS A 80 -5.88 4.09 -30.10
N SER A 81 -6.38 3.38 -29.09
CA SER A 81 -5.90 2.09 -28.59
C SER A 81 -4.51 1.94 -27.95
N GLU A 82 -3.78 2.98 -27.60
CA GLU A 82 -2.71 2.80 -26.61
C GLU A 82 -3.30 2.80 -25.21
N GLY A 83 -3.72 1.61 -24.77
CA GLY A 83 -4.15 1.37 -23.39
C GLY A 83 -3.10 1.89 -22.41
N PHE A 84 -3.55 2.45 -21.29
CA PHE A 84 -2.66 2.88 -20.22
C PHE A 84 -1.93 1.64 -19.67
N THR A 85 -0.70 1.42 -20.13
CA THR A 85 0.15 0.32 -19.66
C THR A 85 1.19 0.86 -18.68
N VAL A 86 1.50 0.05 -17.66
CA VAL A 86 2.57 0.36 -16.69
C VAL A 86 3.92 0.55 -17.41
N GLN A 87 4.15 -0.19 -18.50
CA GLN A 87 5.34 -0.08 -19.34
C GLN A 87 5.46 1.30 -20.01
N ALA A 88 4.38 1.83 -20.59
CA ALA A 88 4.40 3.16 -21.20
C ALA A 88 4.65 4.26 -20.16
N MET A 89 4.06 4.14 -18.96
CA MET A 89 4.32 5.08 -17.87
C MET A 89 5.78 5.02 -17.41
N LYS A 90 6.35 3.82 -17.31
CA LYS A 90 7.77 3.61 -16.98
C LYS A 90 8.70 4.22 -18.04
N GLN A 91 8.41 4.03 -19.32
CA GLN A 91 9.18 4.65 -20.40
C GLN A 91 9.08 6.18 -20.38
N ALA A 92 7.89 6.73 -20.10
CA ALA A 92 7.68 8.16 -19.95
C ALA A 92 8.44 8.76 -18.75
N TRP A 93 8.56 8.00 -17.65
CA TRP A 93 9.39 8.37 -16.51
C TRP A 93 10.87 8.47 -16.90
N ARG A 94 11.43 7.41 -17.49
CA ARG A 94 12.86 7.34 -17.87
C ARG A 94 13.28 8.38 -18.90
N SER A 95 12.45 8.56 -19.91
CA SER A 95 12.71 9.55 -20.97
C SER A 95 12.57 11.00 -20.48
N GLY A 96 12.08 11.21 -19.25
CA GLY A 96 11.69 12.53 -18.76
C GLY A 96 10.53 13.14 -19.55
N ALA A 97 9.81 12.33 -20.34
CA ALA A 97 8.66 12.79 -21.12
C ALA A 97 7.53 13.29 -20.22
N TRP A 98 7.45 12.80 -18.98
CA TRP A 98 6.46 13.26 -18.00
C TRP A 98 6.61 14.74 -17.61
N LEU A 99 7.81 15.32 -17.70
CA LEU A 99 8.05 16.74 -17.47
C LEU A 99 7.68 17.59 -18.69
N ARG A 100 7.94 17.08 -19.88
CA ARG A 100 7.80 17.82 -21.15
C ARG A 100 6.38 17.73 -21.73
N ASN A 101 5.71 16.58 -21.60
CA ASN A 101 4.40 16.35 -22.18
C ASN A 101 3.28 16.57 -21.14
N PRO A 102 2.36 17.54 -21.37
CA PRO A 102 1.32 17.86 -20.40
C PRO A 102 0.34 16.70 -20.16
N GLN A 103 0.12 15.84 -21.16
CA GLN A 103 -0.71 14.65 -21.02
C GLN A 103 -0.11 13.64 -20.03
N TRP A 104 1.20 13.39 -20.12
CA TRP A 104 1.88 12.49 -19.18
C TRP A 104 1.95 13.10 -17.79
N ARG A 105 2.21 14.42 -17.68
CA ARG A 105 2.19 15.12 -16.39
C ARG A 105 0.87 14.93 -15.65
N ARG A 106 -0.27 15.09 -16.33
CA ARG A 106 -1.61 14.84 -15.74
C ARG A 106 -1.78 13.40 -15.27
N ARG A 107 -1.39 12.42 -16.09
CA ARG A 107 -1.45 10.99 -15.73
C ARG A 107 -0.60 10.69 -14.49
N PHE A 108 0.61 11.24 -14.42
CA PHE A 108 1.48 11.10 -13.26
C PHE A 108 0.88 11.74 -12.01
N ILE A 109 0.29 12.94 -12.12
CA ILE A 109 -0.41 13.60 -11.01
C ILE A 109 -1.60 12.75 -10.54
N THR A 110 -2.39 12.17 -11.45
CA THR A 110 -3.50 11.27 -11.08
C THR A 110 -3.01 10.05 -10.30
N VAL A 111 -1.97 9.38 -10.80
CA VAL A 111 -1.42 8.18 -10.15
C VAL A 111 -0.81 8.54 -8.80
N ALA A 112 -0.05 9.63 -8.73
CA ALA A 112 0.52 10.13 -7.48
C ALA A 112 -0.58 10.48 -6.46
N GLY A 113 -1.66 11.14 -6.90
CA GLY A 113 -2.83 11.44 -6.07
C GLY A 113 -3.51 10.17 -5.56
N GLY A 114 -3.71 9.17 -6.43
CA GLY A 114 -4.28 7.88 -6.05
C GLY A 114 -3.42 7.13 -5.02
N VAL A 115 -2.10 7.10 -5.22
CA VAL A 115 -1.16 6.53 -4.24
C VAL A 115 -1.25 7.28 -2.92
N LEU A 116 -1.19 8.61 -2.94
CA LEU A 116 -1.28 9.43 -1.72
C LEU A 116 -2.59 9.21 -0.97
N MET A 117 -3.71 9.06 -1.70
CA MET A 117 -5.02 8.76 -1.13
C MET A 117 -5.02 7.39 -0.43
N ILE A 118 -4.46 6.36 -1.06
CA ILE A 118 -4.33 5.02 -0.44
C ILE A 118 -3.50 5.11 0.84
N PHE A 119 -2.36 5.80 0.81
CA PHE A 119 -1.53 6.03 1.99
C PHE A 119 -2.29 6.78 3.09
N GLY A 120 -3.05 7.81 2.76
CA GLY A 120 -3.85 8.58 3.71
C GLY A 120 -4.93 7.72 4.38
N ILE A 121 -5.73 6.99 3.59
CA ILE A 121 -6.77 6.09 4.09
C ILE A 121 -6.16 5.01 4.99
N PHE A 122 -5.08 4.39 4.53
CA PHE A 122 -4.41 3.33 5.27
C PHE A 122 -3.79 3.83 6.59
N SER A 123 -3.22 5.04 6.57
CA SER A 123 -2.69 5.68 7.78
C SER A 123 -3.79 5.96 8.80
N SER A 124 -5.01 6.30 8.38
CA SER A 124 -6.15 6.46 9.29
C SER A 124 -6.49 5.15 10.02
N PHE A 125 -6.44 4.00 9.33
CA PHE A 125 -6.59 2.69 9.98
C PHE A 125 -5.48 2.40 10.98
N PHE A 126 -4.26 2.89 10.73
CA PHE A 126 -3.15 2.77 11.67
C PHE A 126 -3.35 3.64 12.92
N VAL A 127 -3.99 4.81 12.81
CA VAL A 127 -4.26 5.69 13.96
C VAL A 127 -5.37 5.13 14.86
N ILE A 128 -6.44 4.59 14.26
CA ILE A 128 -7.65 4.16 15.00
C ILE A 128 -7.62 2.66 15.34
N GLY A 129 -6.93 1.85 14.55
CA GLY A 129 -7.00 0.39 14.61
C GLY A 129 -6.40 -0.21 15.89
N PRO A 130 -6.82 -1.42 16.26
CA PRO A 130 -6.20 -2.16 17.37
C PRO A 130 -4.72 -2.49 17.08
N PRO A 131 -3.90 -2.77 18.10
CA PRO A 131 -2.44 -2.97 17.96
C PRO A 131 -2.02 -3.94 16.86
N TRP A 132 -2.73 -5.07 16.72
CA TRP A 132 -2.45 -6.07 15.69
C TRP A 132 -2.70 -5.56 14.26
N VAL A 133 -3.70 -4.68 14.05
CA VAL A 133 -3.94 -4.02 12.77
C VAL A 133 -2.82 -3.06 12.43
N LYS A 134 -2.28 -2.34 13.44
CA LYS A 134 -1.12 -1.46 13.24
C LYS A 134 0.10 -2.28 12.77
N LEU A 135 0.37 -3.41 13.42
CA LEU A 135 1.50 -4.27 13.04
C LEU A 135 1.35 -4.88 11.64
N LEU A 136 0.20 -5.52 11.37
CA LEU A 136 -0.05 -6.09 10.04
C LEU A 136 -0.07 -5.01 8.96
N GLY A 137 -0.69 -3.88 9.27
CA GLY A 137 -0.80 -2.76 8.34
C GLY A 137 0.57 -2.16 8.03
N GLY A 138 1.33 -1.81 9.06
CA GLY A 138 2.69 -1.27 8.93
C GLY A 138 3.61 -2.24 8.17
N GLY A 139 3.56 -3.53 8.50
CA GLY A 139 4.32 -4.56 7.80
C GLY A 139 3.95 -4.69 6.32
N ALA A 140 2.66 -4.73 6.01
CA ALA A 140 2.16 -4.77 4.63
C ALA A 140 2.57 -3.52 3.84
N MET A 141 2.51 -2.35 4.47
CA MET A 141 2.88 -1.09 3.82
C MET A 141 4.38 -1.01 3.52
N LEU A 142 5.22 -1.43 4.47
CA LEU A 142 6.68 -1.55 4.25
C LEU A 142 7.00 -2.55 3.15
N TYR A 143 6.31 -3.69 3.11
CA TYR A 143 6.48 -4.67 2.05
C TYR A 143 6.13 -4.10 0.67
N ILE A 144 4.98 -3.43 0.54
CA ILE A 144 4.55 -2.79 -0.72
C ILE A 144 5.55 -1.70 -1.14
N LEU A 145 6.03 -0.88 -0.21
CA LEU A 145 7.08 0.12 -0.46
C LEU A 145 8.36 -0.52 -0.98
N ALA A 146 8.84 -1.58 -0.32
CA ALA A 146 10.02 -2.32 -0.75
C ALA A 146 9.82 -2.91 -2.15
N CYS A 147 8.65 -3.49 -2.44
CA CYS A 147 8.30 -3.99 -3.75
C CYS A 147 8.24 -2.88 -4.81
N LEU A 148 7.68 -1.72 -4.49
CA LEU A 148 7.65 -0.55 -5.39
C LEU A 148 9.06 -0.05 -5.70
N ILE A 149 9.88 0.16 -4.67
CA ILE A 149 11.27 0.60 -4.83
C ILE A 149 12.06 -0.42 -5.65
N TRP A 150 11.92 -1.70 -5.34
CA TRP A 150 12.58 -2.78 -6.07
C TRP A 150 12.13 -2.82 -7.54
N ALA A 151 10.83 -2.73 -7.81
CA ALA A 151 10.26 -2.70 -9.15
C ALA A 151 10.72 -1.46 -9.95
N PHE A 152 11.01 -0.34 -9.28
CA PHE A 152 11.58 0.86 -9.91
C PHE A 152 13.10 0.78 -10.08
N TRP A 153 13.81 0.03 -9.24
CA TRP A 153 15.27 -0.09 -9.28
C TRP A 153 15.78 -1.16 -10.24
N HIS A 154 15.18 -2.36 -10.22
CA HIS A 154 15.49 -3.47 -11.14
C HIS A 154 14.83 -3.32 -12.50
N ALA A 155 14.03 -2.28 -12.61
CA ALA A 155 13.34 -1.91 -13.81
C ALA A 155 14.35 -1.62 -14.91
#